data_AF-A0A6A1UG63-F1
#
_entry.id   AF-A0A6A1UG63-F1
#
_cell.length_a   1.000
_cell.length_b   1.000
_cell.length_c   1.000
_cell.angle_alpha   90.00
_cell.angle_beta   90.00
_cell.angle_gamma   90.00
#
_symmetry.space_group_name_H-M   'P 1'
#
loop_
_entity.id
_entity.type
_entity.pdbx_description
1 polymer ?
#
loop_
_entity_poly.entity_id
_entity_poly.type
_entity_poly.pdbx_seq_one_letter_code
_entity_poly.pdbx_strand_id
1 'polypeptide(L)'
;MGPNREKKGSHSSTSPCANLRAAYHNCFNRWYSEKFVKGLWEKEECISEWQKYRACLSEHLDDKHLSRFLEAEVVVDPAIQDDSGNPVDGASVGGRR
;
A
#
# COMPACT_ATOMS: atom_id res chain seq x y z
N MET A 1 -9.38 -46.07 30.06
CA MET A 1 -9.51 -45.82 28.61
C MET A 1 -9.75 -44.33 28.41
N GLY A 2 -8.78 -43.58 27.91
CA GLY A 2 -8.94 -42.14 27.62
C GLY A 2 -9.03 -41.91 26.11
N PRO A 3 -9.89 -41.01 25.61
CA PRO A 3 -9.90 -40.68 24.20
C PRO A 3 -8.67 -39.84 23.87
N ASN A 4 -7.80 -40.39 23.02
CA ASN A 4 -6.71 -39.68 22.38
C ASN A 4 -7.33 -38.59 21.49
N ARG A 5 -7.28 -37.33 21.93
CA ARG A 5 -7.63 -36.19 21.09
C ARG A 5 -6.61 -36.14 19.97
N GLU A 6 -7.02 -36.62 18.81
CA GLU A 6 -6.31 -36.46 17.54
C GLU A 6 -5.83 -35.03 17.44
N LYS A 7 -4.51 -34.87 17.41
CA LYS A 7 -3.87 -33.60 17.08
C LYS A 7 -4.22 -33.31 15.63
N LYS A 8 -5.37 -32.68 15.37
CA LYS A 8 -5.58 -31.90 14.16
C LYS A 8 -4.40 -30.96 14.09
N GLY A 9 -3.52 -31.22 13.12
CA GLY A 9 -2.32 -30.43 12.91
C GLY A 9 -2.71 -28.98 12.95
N SER A 10 -2.12 -28.24 13.89
CA SER A 10 -2.06 -26.80 13.79
C SER A 10 -1.53 -26.52 12.39
N HIS A 11 -2.39 -26.07 11.48
CA HIS A 11 -1.92 -25.40 10.28
C HIS A 11 -0.95 -24.36 10.82
N SER A 12 0.33 -24.54 10.52
CA SER A 12 1.33 -23.52 10.79
C SER A 12 0.71 -22.24 10.26
N SER A 13 0.42 -21.28 11.14
CA SER A 13 -0.19 -19.99 10.82
C SER A 13 0.73 -19.11 9.95
N THR A 14 1.71 -19.73 9.32
CA THR A 14 2.65 -19.19 8.38
C THR A 14 1.98 -19.38 7.02
N SER A 15 1.27 -18.35 6.55
CA SER A 15 0.72 -18.36 5.20
C SER A 15 1.83 -18.70 4.19
N PRO A 16 1.50 -19.33 3.05
CA PRO A 16 2.49 -19.64 2.01
C PRO A 16 3.28 -18.41 1.55
N CYS A 17 2.70 -17.21 1.73
CA CYS A 17 3.29 -15.93 1.37
C CYS A 17 4.01 -15.21 2.52
N ALA A 18 4.19 -15.82 3.69
CA ALA A 18 4.72 -15.14 4.89
C ALA A 18 6.15 -14.58 4.69
N ASN A 19 7.03 -15.32 4.00
CA ASN A 19 8.38 -14.87 3.70
C ASN A 19 8.39 -13.66 2.74
N LEU A 20 7.52 -13.69 1.73
CA LEU A 20 7.38 -12.58 0.77
C LEU A 20 6.78 -11.34 1.44
N ARG A 21 5.82 -11.52 2.35
CA ARG A 21 5.28 -10.46 3.19
C ARG A 21 6.37 -9.81 4.04
N ALA A 22 7.21 -10.60 4.70
CA ALA A 22 8.29 -10.09 5.53
C ALA A 22 9.32 -9.29 4.72
N ALA A 23 9.70 -9.78 3.53
CA ALA A 23 10.60 -9.07 2.62
C ALA A 23 10.03 -7.71 2.19
N TYR A 24 8.77 -7.67 1.76
CA TYR A 24 8.09 -6.44 1.39
C TYR A 24 7.98 -5.45 2.56
N HIS A 25 7.55 -5.92 3.74
CA HIS A 25 7.44 -5.07 4.94
C HIS A 25 8.80 -4.49 5.35
N ASN A 26 9.87 -5.27 5.28
CA ASN A 26 11.20 -4.78 5.62
C ASN A 26 11.66 -3.66 4.67
N CYS A 27 11.48 -3.87 3.36
CA CYS A 27 11.76 -2.84 2.36
C CYS A 27 10.91 -1.58 2.60
N PHE A 28 9.60 -1.75 2.76
CA PHE A 28 8.67 -0.65 2.96
C PHE A 28 9.01 0.17 4.21
N ASN A 29 9.32 -0.49 5.34
CA ASN A 29 9.65 0.22 6.58
C ASN A 29 10.93 1.07 6.44
N ARG A 30 11.93 0.56 5.73
CA ARG A 30 13.17 1.30 5.43
C ARG A 30 12.87 2.51 4.54
N TRP A 31 12.17 2.27 3.43
CA TRP A 31 11.77 3.33 2.50
C TRP A 31 10.91 4.40 3.18
N TYR A 32 9.96 4.00 4.02
CA TYR A 32 9.11 4.91 4.76
C TYR A 32 9.94 5.84 5.65
N SER A 33 10.87 5.27 6.42
CA SER A 33 11.69 6.00 7.39
C SER A 33 12.75 6.90 6.74
N GLU A 34 13.22 6.54 5.54
CA GLU A 34 14.35 7.24 4.91
C GLU A 34 13.95 8.16 3.75
N LYS A 35 12.86 7.84 3.05
CA LYS A 35 12.43 8.50 1.82
C LYS A 35 11.11 9.23 2.03
N PHE A 36 10.05 8.49 2.42
CA PHE A 36 8.70 9.05 2.55
C PHE A 36 8.64 10.21 3.54
N VAL A 37 9.14 10.02 4.78
CA VAL A 37 9.14 11.08 5.80
C VAL A 37 10.02 12.28 5.45
N LYS A 38 10.95 12.13 4.49
CA LYS A 38 11.82 13.21 4.00
C LYS A 38 11.28 13.89 2.74
N GLY A 39 10.10 13.50 2.28
CA GLY A 39 9.50 14.04 1.06
C GLY A 39 10.17 13.54 -0.23
N LEU A 40 10.83 12.38 -0.21
CA LEU A 40 11.33 11.68 -1.40
C LEU A 40 10.37 10.54 -1.74
N TRP A 41 9.65 10.68 -2.86
CA TRP A 41 8.52 9.83 -3.23
C TRP A 41 8.87 8.88 -4.37
N GLU A 42 10.15 8.49 -4.48
CA GLU A 42 10.59 7.54 -5.50
C GLU A 42 9.81 6.23 -5.34
N LYS A 43 8.98 5.90 -6.34
CA LYS A 43 7.99 4.81 -6.27
C LYS A 43 8.62 3.42 -6.41
N GLU A 44 9.86 3.30 -6.86
CA GLU A 44 10.35 2.07 -7.47
C GLU A 44 11.07 1.09 -6.52
N GLU A 45 11.53 1.52 -5.34
CA GLU A 45 12.46 0.70 -4.52
C GLU A 45 11.88 -0.61 -3.99
N CYS A 46 10.58 -0.68 -3.69
CA CYS A 46 9.95 -1.89 -3.11
C CYS A 46 8.93 -2.56 -4.04
N ILE A 47 8.88 -2.17 -5.32
CA ILE A 47 7.91 -2.72 -6.28
C ILE A 47 8.20 -4.20 -6.54
N SER A 48 9.48 -4.59 -6.63
CA SER A 48 9.88 -5.99 -6.89
C SER A 48 9.35 -6.95 -5.81
N GLU A 49 9.55 -6.59 -4.54
CA GLU A 49 9.09 -7.36 -3.39
C GLU A 49 7.56 -7.37 -3.31
N TRP A 50 6.92 -6.24 -3.61
CA TRP A 50 5.46 -6.14 -3.67
C TRP A 50 4.87 -7.04 -4.75
N GLN A 51 5.42 -7.05 -5.96
CA GLN A 51 4.93 -7.86 -7.07
C GLN A 51 5.01 -9.36 -6.73
N LYS A 52 6.12 -9.81 -6.13
CA LYS A 52 6.25 -11.21 -5.67
C LYS A 52 5.23 -11.55 -4.60
N TYR A 53 5.04 -10.66 -3.63
CA TYR A 53 4.05 -10.86 -2.56
C TYR A 53 2.62 -10.91 -3.12
N ARG A 54 2.25 -9.99 -4.00
CA ARG A 54 0.95 -9.92 -4.65
C ARG A 54 0.67 -11.15 -5.52
N ALA A 55 1.66 -11.62 -6.28
CA ALA A 55 1.53 -12.84 -7.08
C ALA A 55 1.21 -14.05 -6.19
N CYS A 56 1.96 -14.25 -5.11
CA CYS A 56 1.70 -15.33 -4.15
C CYS A 56 0.30 -15.22 -3.54
N LEU A 57 -0.13 -14.00 -3.17
CA LEU A 57 -1.47 -13.80 -2.64
C LEU A 57 -2.55 -14.13 -3.69
N SER A 58 -2.36 -13.78 -4.96
CA SER A 58 -3.33 -14.09 -6.01
C SER A 58 -3.52 -15.60 -6.23
N GLU A 59 -2.46 -16.39 -6.02
CA GLU A 59 -2.51 -17.85 -6.16
C GLU A 59 -3.09 -18.56 -4.93
N HIS A 60 -2.87 -18.00 -3.73
CA HIS A 60 -3.21 -18.65 -2.46
C HIS A 60 -4.37 -18.01 -1.69
N LEU A 61 -4.97 -16.92 -2.19
CA LEU A 61 -6.19 -16.35 -1.63
C LEU A 61 -7.41 -17.07 -2.22
N ASP A 62 -8.00 -17.95 -1.41
CA ASP A 62 -9.27 -18.62 -1.73
C ASP A 62 -10.47 -17.67 -1.64
N ASP A 63 -10.33 -16.59 -0.88
CA ASP A 63 -11.39 -15.61 -0.66
C ASP A 63 -11.51 -14.65 -1.84
N LYS A 64 -12.56 -14.86 -2.65
CA LYS A 64 -12.89 -14.04 -3.83
C LYS A 64 -13.08 -12.56 -3.51
N HIS A 65 -13.54 -12.22 -2.29
CA HIS A 65 -13.69 -10.84 -1.90
C HIS A 65 -12.32 -10.21 -1.63
N LEU A 66 -11.40 -10.93 -1.00
CA LEU A 66 -10.02 -10.46 -0.75
C LEU A 66 -9.21 -10.33 -2.05
N SER A 67 -9.37 -11.26 -3.00
CA SER A 67 -8.69 -11.19 -4.29
C SER A 67 -9.07 -9.94 -5.09
N ARG A 68 -10.33 -9.48 -5.00
CA ARG A 68 -10.77 -8.23 -5.64
C ARG A 68 -9.98 -7.00 -5.16
N PHE A 69 -9.55 -6.96 -3.91
CA PHE A 69 -8.75 -5.84 -3.38
C PHE A 69 -7.33 -5.82 -3.94
N LEU A 70 -6.80 -6.97 -4.38
CA LEU A 70 -5.53 -7.01 -5.07
C LEU A 70 -5.67 -6.49 -6.49
N GLU A 71 -6.76 -6.79 -7.18
CA GLU A 71 -7.00 -6.38 -8.58
C GLU A 71 -7.40 -4.91 -8.71
N ALA A 72 -7.95 -4.31 -7.65
CA ALA A 72 -8.19 -2.88 -7.57
C ALA A 72 -6.84 -2.15 -7.52
N GLU A 73 -6.28 -1.86 -8.69
CA GLU A 73 -5.27 -0.81 -8.85
C GLU A 73 -5.83 0.43 -8.16
N VAL A 74 -5.12 0.94 -7.15
CA VAL A 74 -5.52 2.17 -6.47
C VAL A 74 -5.58 3.24 -7.54
N VAL A 75 -6.78 3.61 -7.97
CA VAL A 75 -7.03 4.82 -8.72
C VAL A 75 -6.74 5.95 -7.74
N VAL A 76 -5.45 6.28 -7.61
CA VAL A 76 -5.02 7.50 -6.95
C VAL A 76 -5.47 8.58 -7.91
N ASP A 77 -6.68 9.09 -7.68
CA ASP A 77 -7.24 10.18 -8.43
C ASP A 77 -6.23 11.36 -8.37
N PRO A 78 -5.64 11.82 -9.48
CA PRO A 78 -4.65 12.90 -9.48
C PRO A 78 -5.23 14.26 -9.07
N ALA A 79 -6.52 14.32 -8.69
CA ALA A 79 -7.29 15.54 -8.57
C ALA A 79 -7.09 16.34 -7.27
N ILE A 80 -6.22 15.94 -6.34
CA ILE A 80 -5.83 16.86 -5.25
C ILE A 80 -4.62 17.69 -5.70
N GLN A 81 -4.91 18.68 -6.57
CA GLN A 81 -4.06 19.85 -6.74
C GLN A 81 -4.27 20.76 -5.52
N ASP A 82 -3.34 20.72 -4.58
CA ASP A 82 -3.14 21.84 -3.64
C ASP A 82 -2.32 22.90 -4.40
N ASP A 83 -3.00 23.71 -5.20
CA ASP A 83 -2.47 24.96 -5.74
C ASP A 83 -3.42 26.09 -5.33
N SER A 84 -3.01 26.87 -4.33
CA SER A 84 -2.72 28.28 -4.59
C SER A 84 -2.27 28.97 -3.31
N GLY A 85 -0.96 29.15 -3.19
CA GLY A 85 -0.37 30.22 -2.41
C GLY A 85 0.68 30.92 -3.25
N ASN A 86 0.36 32.07 -3.84
CA ASN A 86 1.10 33.34 -3.72
C ASN A 86 0.52 34.49 -4.58
N PRO A 87 0.93 35.76 -4.34
CA PRO A 87 0.04 36.92 -4.30
C PRO A 87 0.32 37.89 -5.46
N VAL A 88 -0.59 38.82 -5.73
CA VAL A 88 -0.24 40.03 -6.48
C VAL A 88 -1.23 41.17 -6.20
N ASP A 89 -0.61 42.31 -6.01
CA ASP A 89 -1.03 43.58 -5.44
C ASP A 89 -2.21 44.29 -6.13
N GLY A 90 -2.85 45.15 -5.33
CA GLY A 90 -3.98 45.95 -5.76
C GLY A 90 -3.65 47.03 -6.78
N ALA A 91 -4.69 47.39 -7.55
CA ALA A 91 -4.81 48.69 -8.17
C ALA A 91 -6.29 49.12 -8.19
N SER A 92 -6.55 50.25 -7.55
CA SER A 92 -7.81 50.97 -7.57
C SER A 92 -7.94 51.77 -8.89
N VAL A 93 -9.07 51.67 -9.59
CA VAL A 93 -9.57 52.76 -10.45
C VAL A 93 -11.10 52.66 -10.56
N GLY A 94 -11.80 53.74 -10.19
CA GLY A 94 -13.27 53.81 -10.16
C GLY A 94 -13.92 54.28 -11.47
N GLY A 95 -15.26 54.35 -11.47
CA GLY A 95 -16.01 55.30 -12.30
C GLY A 95 -17.28 54.80 -13.01
N ARG A 96 -18.44 55.27 -12.51
CA ARG A 96 -19.71 55.66 -13.19
C ARG A 96 -20.32 54.74 -14.27
N ARG A 97 -21.53 54.23 -14.00
CA ARG A 97 -22.83 54.83 -14.37
C ARG A 97 -23.95 54.11 -13.66
#